data_AF-R9XEB5-F1
#
_entry.id   AF-R9XEB5-F1
#
_cell.length_a   1.000
_cell.length_b   1.000
_cell.length_c   1.000
_cell.angle_alpha   90.00
_cell.angle_beta   90.00
_cell.angle_gamma   90.00
#
_symmetry.space_group_name_H-M   'P 1'
#
loop_
_entity.id
_entity.type
_entity.pdbx_description
1 polymer ?
#
loop_
_entity_poly.entity_id
_entity_poly.type
_entity_poly.pdbx_seq_one_letter_code
_entity_poly.pdbx_strand_id
1 'polypeptide(L)'
;MDSAKASGIMPDKDSHVGNGRVRFGLLDVARMAIGAGICLWFLAQAGAWMGLQPRLNRGRGVDLQPSRYWAEHGIDVPHVFTAAELSQYSADTGDTHPVLLAVLGHVYEVTRAPRLYGARGSYRRFTGRDCSNLFGYAMWELGAMRAAACSSNISGSTEVQMQRIRGWQRFYQERYPFVGVLA
;
A
#
# COMPACT_ATOMS: atom_id res chain seq x y z
N MET A 1 48.06 -69.55 45.84
CA MET A 1 47.83 -70.46 44.70
C MET A 1 46.76 -69.84 43.83
N ASP A 2 46.98 -68.61 43.39
CA ASP A 2 47.91 -68.22 42.31
C ASP A 2 47.29 -68.52 40.96
N SER A 3 46.81 -67.46 40.31
CA SER A 3 46.78 -67.39 38.87
C SER A 3 47.36 -66.05 38.48
N ALA A 4 48.58 -66.15 38.00
CA ALA A 4 49.38 -65.07 37.50
C ALA A 4 48.91 -64.64 36.10
N LYS A 5 49.01 -63.32 35.88
CA LYS A 5 49.62 -62.70 34.69
C LYS A 5 48.88 -62.81 33.35
N ALA A 6 48.42 -61.64 32.88
CA ALA A 6 48.72 -61.21 31.52
C ALA A 6 48.79 -59.68 31.47
N SER A 7 50.02 -59.17 31.57
CA SER A 7 50.40 -57.83 31.13
C SER A 7 50.54 -57.88 29.60
N GLY A 8 49.79 -57.04 28.90
CA GLY A 8 49.71 -57.00 27.43
C GLY A 8 49.43 -55.59 26.96
N ILE A 9 50.52 -54.87 26.69
CA ILE A 9 50.67 -53.55 26.09
C ILE A 9 49.73 -53.31 24.89
N MET A 10 49.03 -52.17 24.86
CA MET A 10 48.48 -51.55 23.64
C MET A 10 48.61 -50.02 23.73
N PRO A 11 48.79 -49.32 22.60
CA PRO A 11 49.62 -48.13 22.51
C PRO A 11 48.87 -46.84 22.77
N ASP A 12 49.65 -45.87 23.24
CA ASP A 12 49.32 -44.46 23.37
C ASP A 12 48.85 -43.89 22.01
N LYS A 13 47.63 -43.33 21.99
CA LYS A 13 47.10 -42.60 20.84
C LYS A 13 47.48 -41.14 20.99
N ASP A 14 48.72 -40.83 20.63
CA ASP A 14 49.13 -39.47 20.33
C ASP A 14 48.29 -38.97 19.15
N SER A 15 47.24 -38.21 19.47
CA SER A 15 46.48 -37.47 18.48
C SER A 15 47.38 -36.36 17.95
N HIS A 16 47.85 -36.52 16.72
CA HIS A 16 48.46 -35.45 15.95
C HIS A 16 47.45 -34.31 15.75
N VAL A 17 47.40 -33.38 16.70
CA VAL A 17 46.81 -32.05 16.49
C VAL A 17 47.74 -31.33 15.51
N GLY A 18 47.45 -31.50 14.22
CA GLY A 18 48.07 -30.71 13.17
C GLY A 18 47.71 -29.24 13.38
N ASN A 19 48.64 -28.48 13.95
CA ASN A 19 48.54 -27.03 14.08
C ASN A 19 48.72 -26.41 12.68
N GLY A 20 47.66 -26.48 11.87
CA GLY A 20 47.58 -25.89 10.54
C GLY A 20 47.58 -24.37 10.65
N ARG A 21 48.77 -23.77 10.67
CA ARG A 21 48.94 -22.32 10.63
C ARG A 21 48.47 -21.82 9.27
N VAL A 22 47.22 -21.37 9.20
CA VAL A 22 46.60 -20.87 7.95
C VAL A 22 47.35 -19.62 7.51
N ARG A 23 48.08 -19.69 6.39
CA ARG A 23 48.79 -18.55 5.80
C ARG A 23 47.89 -17.95 4.73
N PHE A 24 47.17 -16.89 5.08
CA PHE A 24 46.36 -16.14 4.12
C PHE A 24 47.28 -15.45 3.12
N GLY A 25 47.23 -15.88 1.87
CA GLY A 25 47.94 -15.22 0.79
C GLY A 25 47.19 -14.00 0.29
N LEU A 26 47.89 -13.07 -0.38
CA LEU A 26 47.26 -11.98 -1.14
C LEU A 26 46.20 -12.48 -2.12
N LEU A 27 46.39 -13.70 -2.66
CA LEU A 27 45.45 -14.36 -3.55
C LEU A 27 44.13 -14.73 -2.85
N ASP A 28 44.16 -15.11 -1.57
CA ASP A 28 42.95 -15.44 -0.80
C ASP A 28 42.15 -14.16 -0.49
N VAL A 29 42.85 -13.09 -0.13
CA VAL A 29 42.24 -11.77 0.09
C VAL A 29 41.62 -11.24 -1.21
N ALA A 30 42.28 -11.42 -2.34
CA ALA A 30 41.75 -11.05 -3.65
C ALA A 30 40.47 -11.84 -4.00
N ARG A 31 40.44 -13.16 -3.76
CA ARG A 31 39.23 -13.98 -3.98
C ARG A 31 38.09 -13.58 -3.05
N MET A 32 38.37 -13.28 -1.78
CA MET A 32 37.39 -12.80 -0.82
C MET A 32 36.81 -11.43 -1.23
N ALA A 33 37.63 -10.51 -1.74
CA ALA A 33 37.17 -9.20 -2.21
C ALA A 33 36.28 -9.29 -3.46
N ILE A 34 36.65 -10.15 -4.42
CA ILE A 34 35.83 -10.41 -5.61
C ILE A 34 34.49 -11.03 -5.21
N GLY A 35 34.51 -12.03 -4.33
CA GLY A 35 33.30 -12.67 -3.79
C GLY A 35 32.39 -11.67 -3.05
N ALA A 36 32.96 -10.82 -2.21
CA ALA A 36 32.23 -9.75 -1.52
C ALA A 36 31.62 -8.75 -2.50
N GLY A 37 32.34 -8.37 -3.56
CA GLY A 37 31.84 -7.51 -4.62
C GLY A 37 30.66 -8.11 -5.38
N ILE A 38 30.75 -9.40 -5.75
CA ILE A 38 29.66 -10.13 -6.41
C ILE A 38 28.45 -10.26 -5.47
N CYS A 39 28.66 -10.57 -4.19
CA CYS A 39 27.58 -10.62 -3.19
C CYS A 39 26.92 -9.25 -3.01
N LEU A 40 27.68 -8.16 -2.90
CA LEU A 40 27.13 -6.81 -2.79
C LEU A 40 26.38 -6.40 -4.05
N TRP A 41 26.85 -6.80 -5.24
CA TRP A 41 26.17 -6.56 -6.51
C TRP A 41 24.86 -7.35 -6.61
N PHE A 42 24.85 -8.63 -6.22
CA PHE A 42 23.63 -9.44 -6.17
C PHE A 42 22.65 -8.99 -5.08
N LEU A 43 23.11 -8.52 -3.92
CA LEU A 43 22.26 -7.95 -2.87
C LEU A 43 21.66 -6.60 -3.32
N ALA A 44 22.42 -5.78 -4.03
CA ALA A 44 21.93 -4.54 -4.63
C ALA A 44 20.89 -4.80 -5.74
N GLN A 45 21.13 -5.80 -6.60
CA GLN A 45 20.15 -6.27 -7.57
C GLN A 45 18.94 -6.94 -6.91
N ALA A 46 19.12 -7.69 -5.83
CA ALA A 46 18.04 -8.32 -5.08
C ALA A 46 17.10 -7.29 -4.43
N GLY A 47 17.58 -6.08 -4.09
CA GLY A 47 16.70 -4.96 -3.71
C GLY A 47 15.67 -4.61 -4.79
N ALA A 48 16.01 -4.77 -6.08
CA ALA A 48 15.08 -4.59 -7.19
C ALA A 48 14.07 -5.75 -7.33
N TRP A 49 14.47 -6.97 -6.99
CA TRP A 49 13.62 -8.18 -7.08
C TRP A 49 12.76 -8.43 -5.82
N MET A 50 13.20 -7.98 -4.64
CA MET A 50 12.45 -8.03 -3.38
C MET A 50 11.51 -6.83 -3.19
N GLY A 51 11.40 -5.93 -4.16
CA GLY A 51 10.50 -4.77 -4.09
C GLY A 51 10.95 -3.68 -3.10
N LEU A 52 12.15 -3.79 -2.52
CA LEU A 52 12.80 -2.69 -1.80
C LEU A 52 13.55 -1.80 -2.80
N GLN A 53 12.81 -1.24 -3.76
CA GLN A 53 13.25 0.03 -4.31
C GLN A 53 13.16 1.04 -3.16
N PRO A 54 14.23 1.81 -2.83
CA PRO A 54 14.01 3.08 -2.19
C PRO A 54 13.18 3.87 -3.20
N ARG A 55 11.87 3.93 -2.96
CA ARG A 55 11.02 4.92 -3.61
C ARG A 55 11.60 6.24 -3.15
N LEU A 56 12.60 6.76 -3.87
CA LEU A 56 12.73 8.18 -4.09
C LEU A 56 11.34 8.57 -4.52
N ASN A 57 10.58 9.09 -3.55
CA ASN A 57 9.24 9.57 -3.71
C ASN A 57 9.40 10.73 -4.68
N ARG A 58 9.40 10.39 -5.96
CA ARG A 58 9.37 11.31 -7.06
C ARG A 58 7.98 11.91 -6.93
N GLY A 59 7.89 12.94 -6.10
CA GLY A 59 6.78 13.87 -6.00
C GLY A 59 6.67 14.60 -7.33
N ARG A 60 6.34 13.86 -8.38
CA ARG A 60 5.65 14.41 -9.53
C ARG A 60 4.31 14.82 -8.94
N GLY A 61 4.20 16.10 -8.56
CA GLY A 61 2.98 16.65 -7.99
C GLY A 61 1.80 16.13 -8.80
N VAL A 62 0.90 15.41 -8.15
CA VAL A 62 -0.35 15.04 -8.80
C VAL A 62 -1.06 16.36 -9.03
N ASP A 63 -1.21 16.75 -10.29
CA ASP A 63 -1.92 17.97 -10.63
C ASP A 63 -3.38 17.81 -10.22
N LEU A 64 -3.80 18.36 -9.07
CA LEU A 64 -5.15 18.18 -8.52
C LEU A 64 -6.18 19.11 -9.18
N GLN A 65 -5.90 19.63 -10.36
CA GLN A 65 -6.85 20.46 -11.11
C GLN A 65 -8.08 19.64 -11.53
N PRO A 66 -9.30 20.16 -11.29
CA PRO A 66 -10.55 19.58 -11.80
C PRO A 66 -10.53 19.40 -13.31
N SER A 67 -11.37 18.52 -13.85
CA SER A 67 -11.46 18.34 -15.31
C SER A 67 -12.04 19.57 -16.01
N ARG A 68 -11.83 19.67 -17.33
CA ARG A 68 -12.40 20.76 -18.16
C ARG A 68 -13.92 20.76 -18.21
N TYR A 69 -14.55 19.64 -17.84
CA TYR A 69 -15.99 19.48 -17.79
C TYR A 69 -16.68 20.64 -17.08
N TRP A 70 -16.16 21.06 -15.92
CA TRP A 70 -16.74 22.13 -15.12
C TRP A 70 -16.78 23.47 -15.88
N ALA A 71 -15.67 23.85 -16.50
CA ALA A 71 -15.58 25.07 -17.30
C ALA A 71 -16.44 25.01 -18.56
N GLU A 72 -16.51 23.84 -19.23
CA GLU A 72 -17.31 23.64 -20.44
C GLU A 72 -18.82 23.72 -20.18
N HIS A 73 -19.26 23.35 -18.97
CA HIS A 73 -20.67 23.37 -18.56
C HIS A 73 -21.03 24.63 -17.75
N GLY A 74 -20.10 25.56 -17.57
CA GLY A 74 -20.34 26.82 -16.84
C GLY A 74 -20.62 26.62 -15.34
N ILE A 75 -20.05 25.57 -14.74
CA ILE A 75 -20.18 25.29 -13.31
C ILE A 75 -18.90 25.72 -12.61
N ASP A 76 -19.03 26.65 -11.67
CA ASP A 76 -17.91 27.12 -10.86
C ASP A 76 -17.60 26.11 -9.75
N VAL A 77 -16.32 25.72 -9.64
CA VAL A 77 -15.81 24.87 -8.57
C VAL A 77 -14.95 25.71 -7.60
N PRO A 78 -15.10 25.54 -6.27
CA PRO A 78 -15.89 24.52 -5.58
C PRO A 78 -17.42 24.78 -5.63
N HIS A 79 -18.19 23.77 -6.01
CA HIS A 79 -19.66 23.84 -6.12
C HIS A 79 -20.35 23.28 -4.88
N VAL A 80 -21.57 23.75 -4.59
CA VAL A 80 -22.42 23.20 -3.51
C VAL A 80 -23.40 22.22 -4.14
N PHE A 81 -23.15 20.94 -3.96
CA PHE A 81 -23.95 19.87 -4.52
C PHE A 81 -25.13 19.55 -3.61
N THR A 82 -26.30 19.29 -4.20
CA THR A 82 -27.37 18.56 -3.52
C THR A 82 -27.19 17.05 -3.67
N ALA A 83 -27.80 16.24 -2.81
CA ALA A 83 -27.74 14.78 -2.95
C ALA A 83 -28.33 14.30 -4.30
N ALA A 84 -29.39 14.96 -4.78
CA ALA A 84 -30.00 14.65 -6.07
C ALA A 84 -29.09 15.01 -7.24
N GLU A 85 -28.42 16.16 -7.18
CA GLU A 85 -27.44 16.58 -8.17
C GLU A 85 -26.21 15.67 -8.19
N LEU A 86 -25.64 15.37 -7.03
CA LEU A 86 -24.48 14.50 -6.90
C LEU A 86 -24.75 13.10 -7.51
N SER A 87 -25.98 12.60 -7.38
CA SER A 87 -26.39 11.30 -7.93
C SER A 87 -26.28 11.19 -9.45
N GLN A 88 -26.33 12.33 -10.17
CA GLN A 88 -26.17 12.37 -11.62
C GLN A 88 -24.73 12.03 -12.03
N TYR A 89 -23.77 12.32 -11.17
CA TYR A 89 -22.34 12.05 -11.36
C TYR A 89 -21.90 10.67 -10.84
N SER A 90 -22.83 9.71 -10.79
CA SER A 90 -22.52 8.32 -10.54
C SER A 90 -21.89 7.68 -11.78
N ALA A 91 -21.08 6.65 -11.58
CA ALA A 91 -20.54 5.87 -12.68
C ALA A 91 -21.56 4.95 -13.37
N ASP A 92 -22.80 4.87 -12.86
CA ASP A 92 -23.90 4.16 -13.52
C ASP A 92 -24.55 5.01 -14.62
N THR A 93 -24.37 6.33 -14.61
CA THR A 93 -24.97 7.27 -15.57
C THR A 93 -24.27 7.27 -16.94
N GLY A 94 -23.14 6.56 -17.08
CA GLY A 94 -22.36 6.46 -18.31
C GLY A 94 -21.14 7.40 -18.35
N ASP A 95 -20.55 7.55 -19.53
CA ASP A 95 -19.25 8.25 -19.71
C ASP A 95 -19.40 9.74 -20.09
N THR A 96 -20.61 10.31 -20.01
CA THR A 96 -20.89 11.70 -20.43
C THR A 96 -20.54 12.74 -19.38
N HIS A 97 -20.38 12.33 -18.12
CA HIS A 97 -20.10 13.21 -16.99
C HIS A 97 -18.92 12.67 -16.17
N PRO A 98 -18.19 13.52 -15.43
CA PRO A 98 -17.17 13.07 -14.50
C PRO A 98 -17.80 12.21 -13.39
N VAL A 99 -17.00 11.32 -12.82
CA VAL A 99 -17.43 10.45 -11.73
C VAL A 99 -17.04 11.11 -10.41
N LEU A 100 -18.03 11.34 -9.55
CA LEU A 100 -17.83 12.01 -8.26
C LEU A 100 -18.05 11.06 -7.09
N LEU A 101 -17.40 11.37 -5.97
CA LEU A 101 -17.55 10.65 -4.72
C LEU A 101 -17.45 11.64 -3.56
N ALA A 102 -18.29 11.48 -2.54
CA ALA A 102 -18.24 12.32 -1.36
C ALA A 102 -17.77 11.55 -0.11
N VAL A 103 -16.94 12.21 0.70
CA VAL A 103 -16.49 11.77 2.03
C VAL A 103 -16.53 12.94 2.99
N LEU A 104 -17.25 12.78 4.10
CA LEU A 104 -17.53 13.82 5.09
C LEU A 104 -18.12 15.09 4.46
N GLY A 105 -19.00 14.92 3.47
CA GLY A 105 -19.55 16.04 2.70
C GLY A 105 -18.57 16.71 1.73
N HIS A 106 -17.29 16.34 1.68
CA HIS A 106 -16.36 16.85 0.66
C HIS A 106 -16.47 16.02 -0.62
N VAL A 107 -16.66 16.69 -1.76
CA VAL A 107 -16.86 16.07 -3.07
C VAL A 107 -15.56 16.09 -3.87
N TYR A 108 -15.15 14.92 -4.36
CA TYR A 108 -13.93 14.72 -5.13
C TYR A 108 -14.23 14.12 -6.49
N GLU A 109 -13.46 14.53 -7.50
CA GLU A 109 -13.54 13.98 -8.84
C GLU A 109 -12.63 12.75 -8.99
N VAL A 110 -13.22 11.57 -9.11
CA VAL A 110 -12.52 10.28 -9.18
C VAL A 110 -12.42 9.71 -10.60
N THR A 111 -12.76 10.50 -11.62
CA THR A 111 -12.74 10.15 -13.05
C THR A 111 -11.40 9.56 -13.52
N ARG A 112 -10.28 9.96 -12.89
CA ARG A 112 -8.92 9.49 -13.24
C ARG A 112 -8.65 8.01 -12.93
N ALA A 113 -9.51 7.36 -12.14
CA ALA A 113 -9.37 5.95 -11.77
C ALA A 113 -10.58 5.11 -12.22
N PRO A 114 -10.87 5.03 -13.54
CA PRO A 114 -12.08 4.39 -14.06
C PRO A 114 -12.13 2.87 -13.78
N ARG A 115 -10.97 2.22 -13.60
CA ARG A 115 -10.89 0.80 -13.20
C ARG A 115 -11.49 0.54 -11.81
N LEU A 116 -11.47 1.54 -10.94
CA LEU A 116 -11.98 1.43 -9.57
C LEU A 116 -13.39 2.00 -9.49
N TYR A 117 -13.60 3.21 -9.99
CA TYR A 117 -14.82 3.97 -9.78
C TYR A 117 -15.77 3.97 -10.98
N GLY A 118 -15.32 3.61 -12.19
CA GLY A 118 -16.16 3.62 -13.40
C GLY A 118 -17.23 2.53 -13.41
N ALA A 119 -18.00 2.45 -14.50
CA ALA A 119 -19.19 1.59 -14.62
C ALA A 119 -18.93 0.10 -14.34
N ARG A 120 -17.71 -0.39 -14.54
CA ARG A 120 -17.31 -1.79 -14.26
C ARG A 120 -16.36 -1.91 -13.07
N GLY A 121 -16.13 -0.82 -12.34
CA GLY A 121 -15.20 -0.76 -11.22
C GLY A 121 -15.79 -1.32 -9.93
N SER A 122 -14.93 -1.89 -9.08
CA SER A 122 -15.33 -2.49 -7.80
C SER A 122 -15.82 -1.48 -6.76
N TYR A 123 -15.45 -0.20 -6.93
CA TYR A 123 -15.81 0.92 -6.05
C TYR A 123 -16.93 1.79 -6.62
N ARG A 124 -17.59 1.35 -7.70
CA ARG A 124 -18.71 2.06 -8.34
C ARG A 124 -19.82 2.46 -7.37
N ARG A 125 -20.13 1.60 -6.39
CA ARG A 125 -21.16 1.83 -5.36
C ARG A 125 -20.95 3.12 -4.55
N PHE A 126 -19.71 3.59 -4.44
CA PHE A 126 -19.39 4.80 -3.67
C PHE A 126 -19.59 6.09 -4.48
N THR A 127 -19.89 6.00 -5.77
CA THR A 127 -19.98 7.15 -6.67
C THR A 127 -21.36 7.79 -6.67
N GLY A 128 -21.41 9.09 -6.94
CA GLY A 128 -22.62 9.90 -6.99
C GLY A 128 -23.36 10.03 -5.65
N ARG A 129 -22.68 9.81 -4.53
CA ARG A 129 -23.29 9.90 -3.19
C ARG A 129 -22.21 10.04 -2.12
N ASP A 130 -22.65 10.32 -0.89
CA ASP A 130 -21.81 10.28 0.29
C ASP A 130 -22.00 8.95 1.04
N CYS A 131 -20.92 8.17 1.11
CA CYS A 131 -20.86 6.90 1.84
C CYS A 131 -19.89 6.95 3.02
N SER A 132 -19.80 8.10 3.70
CA SER A 132 -18.92 8.33 4.84
C SER A 132 -18.93 7.21 5.87
N ASN A 133 -20.12 6.67 6.18
CA ASN A 133 -20.27 5.58 7.14
C ASN A 133 -19.46 4.33 6.75
N LEU A 134 -19.37 4.00 5.46
CA LEU A 134 -18.69 2.80 4.97
C LEU A 134 -17.16 2.89 5.11
N PHE A 135 -16.60 4.10 5.12
CA PHE A 135 -15.16 4.31 5.32
C PHE A 135 -14.70 4.07 6.76
N GLY A 136 -15.63 3.92 7.71
CA GLY A 136 -15.33 3.59 9.10
C GLY A 136 -15.00 2.11 9.33
N TYR A 137 -15.42 1.22 8.43
CA TYR A 137 -15.20 -0.22 8.56
C TYR A 137 -13.71 -0.58 8.39
N ALA A 138 -13.24 -1.52 9.20
CA ALA A 138 -11.91 -2.08 9.06
C ALA A 138 -11.84 -3.13 7.95
N MET A 139 -10.63 -3.48 7.53
CA MET A 139 -10.39 -4.47 6.46
C MET A 139 -11.02 -5.84 6.76
N TRP A 140 -11.00 -6.28 8.03
CA TRP A 140 -11.60 -7.55 8.45
C TRP A 140 -13.13 -7.51 8.52
N GLU A 141 -13.75 -6.32 8.42
CA GLU A 141 -15.21 -6.12 8.45
C GLU A 141 -15.80 -5.93 7.05
N LEU A 142 -15.06 -6.29 6.00
CA LEU A 142 -15.45 -6.03 4.61
C LEU A 142 -16.79 -6.69 4.23
N GLY A 143 -17.14 -7.83 4.86
CA GLY A 143 -18.45 -8.45 4.71
C GLY A 143 -19.58 -7.56 5.23
N ALA A 144 -19.42 -7.00 6.42
CA ALA A 144 -20.37 -6.06 7.02
C ALA A 144 -20.47 -4.77 6.21
N MET A 145 -19.34 -4.22 5.75
CA MET A 145 -19.30 -3.05 4.87
C MET A 145 -20.08 -3.28 3.57
N ARG A 146 -20.00 -4.47 2.97
CA ARG A 146 -20.73 -4.81 1.73
C ARG A 146 -22.23 -4.99 1.95
N ALA A 147 -22.64 -5.43 3.13
CA ALA A 147 -24.05 -5.58 3.50
C ALA A 147 -24.68 -4.25 3.94
N ALA A 148 -23.89 -3.33 4.48
CA ALA A 148 -24.35 -2.03 4.93
C ALA A 148 -24.77 -1.11 3.78
N ALA A 149 -25.82 -0.32 4.03
CA ALA A 149 -26.23 0.74 3.13
C ALA A 149 -25.26 1.93 3.20
N CYS A 150 -25.03 2.56 2.05
CA CYS A 150 -24.27 3.80 1.96
C CYS A 150 -25.08 4.95 2.58
N SER A 151 -24.46 5.73 3.47
CA SER A 151 -25.08 6.88 4.13
C SER A 151 -24.04 7.92 4.54
N SER A 152 -24.42 9.20 4.48
CA SER A 152 -23.65 10.32 5.04
C SER A 152 -23.73 10.40 6.57
N ASN A 153 -24.72 9.75 7.19
CA ASN A 153 -24.91 9.82 8.63
C ASN A 153 -23.84 8.99 9.37
N ILE A 154 -23.02 9.69 10.15
CA ILE A 154 -21.93 9.12 10.95
C ILE A 154 -22.07 9.39 12.44
N SER A 155 -23.22 9.89 12.91
CA SER A 155 -23.42 10.29 14.31
C SER A 155 -23.20 9.14 15.31
N GLY A 156 -23.44 7.89 14.90
CA GLY A 156 -23.18 6.69 15.70
C GLY A 156 -21.77 6.11 15.58
N SER A 157 -20.85 6.80 14.91
CA SER A 157 -19.49 6.29 14.68
C SER A 157 -18.62 6.43 15.94
N THR A 158 -17.88 5.38 16.25
CA THR A 158 -16.87 5.40 17.32
C THR A 158 -15.66 6.27 16.94
N GLU A 159 -14.87 6.73 17.91
CA GLU A 159 -13.66 7.53 17.65
C GLU A 159 -12.69 6.82 16.68
N VAL A 160 -12.52 5.50 16.81
CA VAL A 160 -11.66 4.71 15.92
C VAL A 160 -12.22 4.68 14.49
N GLN A 161 -13.53 4.57 14.31
CA GLN A 161 -14.16 4.67 12.99
C GLN A 161 -13.99 6.08 12.42
N MET A 162 -14.19 7.12 13.23
CA MET A 162 -13.98 8.51 12.82
C MET A 162 -12.54 8.79 12.37
N GLN A 163 -11.55 8.23 13.07
CA GLN A 163 -10.15 8.32 12.64
C GLN A 163 -9.92 7.67 11.27
N ARG A 164 -10.54 6.51 11.00
CA ARG A 164 -10.48 5.87 9.68
C ARG A 164 -11.14 6.73 8.60
N ILE A 165 -12.33 7.26 8.86
CA ILE A 165 -13.06 8.11 7.91
C ILE A 165 -12.25 9.37 7.57
N ARG A 166 -11.68 10.05 8.58
CA ARG A 166 -10.77 11.20 8.37
C ARG A 166 -9.49 10.82 7.63
N GLY A 167 -8.99 9.59 7.82
CA GLY A 167 -7.88 9.04 7.04
C GLY A 167 -8.23 8.93 5.56
N TRP A 168 -9.43 8.42 5.25
CA TRP A 168 -9.94 8.35 3.88
C TRP A 168 -10.17 9.72 3.26
N GLN A 169 -10.72 10.69 4.00
CA GLN A 169 -10.86 12.07 3.52
C GLN A 169 -9.50 12.64 3.09
N ARG A 170 -8.46 12.52 3.93
CA ARG A 170 -7.10 12.98 3.60
C ARG A 170 -6.55 12.28 2.36
N PHE A 171 -6.74 10.96 2.24
CA PHE A 171 -6.35 10.21 1.06
C PHE A 171 -6.97 10.77 -0.23
N TYR A 172 -8.27 11.11 -0.21
CA TYR A 172 -8.92 11.68 -1.38
C TYR A 172 -8.43 13.09 -1.68
N GLN A 173 -8.27 13.92 -0.65
CA GLN A 173 -7.76 15.29 -0.78
C GLN A 173 -6.35 15.34 -1.41
N GLU A 174 -5.49 14.37 -1.12
CA GLU A 174 -4.13 14.33 -1.67
C GLU A 174 -4.05 13.78 -3.10
N ARG A 175 -5.08 13.08 -3.58
CA ARG A 175 -5.02 12.28 -4.83
C ARG A 175 -6.01 12.68 -5.89
N TYR A 176 -7.11 13.33 -5.52
CA TYR A 176 -8.20 13.67 -6.42
C TYR A 176 -8.55 15.15 -6.33
N PRO A 177 -8.93 15.79 -7.44
CA PRO A 177 -9.41 17.16 -7.43
C PRO A 177 -10.59 17.33 -6.48
N PHE A 178 -10.49 18.32 -5.60
CA PHE A 178 -11.62 18.78 -4.80
C PHE A 178 -12.51 19.67 -5.67
N VAL A 179 -13.79 19.32 -5.78
CA VAL A 179 -14.74 20.02 -6.67
C VAL A 179 -15.88 20.69 -5.93
N GLY A 180 -16.04 20.45 -4.62
CA GLY A 180 -17.12 21.07 -3.87
C GLY A 180 -17.51 20.38 -2.58
N VAL A 181 -18.65 20.78 -2.05
CA VAL A 181 -19.23 20.25 -0.81
C VAL A 181 -20.68 19.80 -1.03
N LEU A 182 -21.13 18.82 -0.26
CA LEU A 182 -22.50 18.35 -0.22
C LEU A 182 -23.27 19.17 0.85
N ALA A 183 -24.41 19.73 0.46
CA ALA A 183 -25.32 20.48 1.33
C ALA A 183 -26.13 19.58 2.28
#